data_AF-A0A956IR52-F1
#
_entry.id   AF-A0A956IR52-F1
#
_cell.length_a   1.000
_cell.length_b   1.000
_cell.length_c   1.000
_cell.angle_alpha   90.00
_cell.angle_beta   90.00
_cell.angle_gamma   90.00
#
_symmetry.space_group_name_H-M   'P 1'
#
loop_
_entity.id
_entity.type
_entity.pdbx_description
1 polymer ?
#
loop_
_entity_poly.entity_id
_entity_poly.type
_entity_poly.pdbx_seq_one_letter_code
_entity_poly.pdbx_strand_id
1 'polypeptide(L)'
;MTLNNPRWRAGTYYFHVEADGKTTECHAVLPLPSCGAPPAVQCTGAGFFTIQETGCASTQQGFPEVYFSQQPKTVGIRVSRGDVDLLSATLEPTYVTSAQTCPNTCGYATAELDVDR
;
A
#
# COMPACT_ATOMS: atom_id res chain seq x y z
N MET A 1 -1.83 -6.25 -2.10
CA MET A 1 -2.92 -6.01 -1.12
C MET A 1 -3.67 -4.79 -1.61
N THR A 2 -4.99 -4.91 -1.76
CA THR A 2 -5.84 -3.85 -2.31
C THR A 2 -6.32 -2.92 -1.20
N LEU A 3 -6.25 -1.62 -1.45
CA LEU A 3 -6.80 -0.57 -0.60
C LEU A 3 -8.04 0.02 -1.30
N ASN A 4 -9.21 -0.43 -0.88
CA ASN A 4 -10.49 -0.02 -1.42
C ASN A 4 -10.85 1.37 -0.88
N ASN A 5 -10.68 2.39 -1.71
CA ASN A 5 -11.23 3.71 -1.46
C ASN A 5 -11.74 4.30 -2.79
N PRO A 6 -13.06 4.49 -2.97
CA PRO A 6 -13.61 4.99 -4.22
C PRO A 6 -13.28 6.47 -4.47
N ARG A 7 -12.83 7.20 -3.43
CA ARG A 7 -12.58 8.64 -3.48
C ARG A 7 -11.44 9.04 -2.54
N TRP A 8 -10.21 8.76 -2.94
CA TRP A 8 -9.08 9.41 -2.30
C TRP A 8 -9.19 10.93 -2.47
N ARG A 9 -9.22 11.66 -1.36
CA ARG A 9 -9.34 13.13 -1.36
C ARG A 9 -7.95 13.74 -1.43
N ALA A 10 -7.86 14.98 -1.90
CA ALA A 10 -6.62 15.74 -1.82
C ALA A 10 -6.13 15.84 -0.35
N GLY A 11 -4.82 15.83 -0.16
CA GLY A 11 -4.19 15.90 1.15
C GLY A 11 -2.92 15.05 1.24
N THR A 12 -2.29 15.14 2.41
CA THR A 12 -1.11 14.35 2.76
C THR A 12 -1.55 13.09 3.50
N TYR A 13 -1.06 11.96 3.03
CA TYR A 13 -1.34 10.64 3.55
C TYR A 13 -0.10 10.03 4.20
N TYR A 14 -0.32 9.32 5.29
CA TYR A 14 0.73 8.59 6.01
C TYR A 14 0.35 7.13 6.08
N PHE A 15 1.27 6.26 5.67
CA PHE A 15 1.15 4.82 5.73
C PHE A 15 2.22 4.33 6.71
N HIS A 16 1.78 3.81 7.85
CA HIS A 16 2.66 3.15 8.79
C HIS A 16 2.44 1.64 8.68
N VAL A 17 3.48 0.92 8.30
CA VAL A 17 3.42 -0.51 8.03
C VAL A 17 4.43 -1.25 8.88
N GLU A 18 3.96 -2.25 9.61
CA GLU A 18 4.80 -3.18 10.35
C GLU A 18 4.63 -4.59 9.76
N ALA A 19 5.74 -5.25 9.44
CA ALA A 19 5.73 -6.61 8.92
C ALA A 19 6.82 -7.43 9.62
N ASP A 20 6.42 -8.47 10.35
CA ASP A 20 7.30 -9.32 11.18
C ASP A 20 8.30 -8.51 12.03
N GLY A 21 7.82 -7.42 12.67
CA GLY A 21 8.62 -6.54 13.52
C GLY A 21 9.53 -5.55 12.77
N LYS A 22 9.45 -5.47 11.43
CA LYS A 22 10.09 -4.43 10.64
C LYS A 22 9.10 -3.32 10.30
N THR A 23 9.51 -2.08 10.40
CA THR A 23 8.66 -0.92 10.09
C THR A 23 9.08 -0.24 8.80
N THR A 24 8.09 0.19 8.01
CA THR A 24 8.24 1.12 6.89
C THR A 24 7.21 2.23 7.06
N GLU A 25 7.64 3.47 6.90
CA GLU A 25 6.77 4.64 6.93
C GLU A 25 6.79 5.32 5.57
N CYS A 26 5.62 5.50 4.97
CA CYS A 26 5.48 6.17 3.69
C CYS A 26 4.61 7.41 3.81
N HIS A 27 5.02 8.46 3.12
CA HIS A 27 4.33 9.73 2.98
C HIS A 27 3.91 9.87 1.52
N ALA A 28 2.66 10.26 1.28
CA ALA A 28 2.15 10.47 -0.07
C ALA A 28 1.29 11.73 -0.12
N VAL A 29 1.21 12.37 -1.29
CA VAL A 29 0.42 13.60 -1.47
C VAL A 29 -0.50 13.45 -2.66
N LEU A 30 -1.76 13.84 -2.46
CA LEU A 30 -2.71 14.10 -3.53
C LEU A 30 -3.01 15.61 -3.62
N PRO A 31 -3.08 16.20 -4.83
CA PRO A 31 -3.00 15.53 -6.13
C PRO A 31 -1.59 15.02 -6.46
N LEU A 32 -1.55 13.93 -7.24
CA LEU A 32 -0.31 13.37 -7.77
C LEU A 32 0.39 14.36 -8.70
N PRO A 33 1.73 14.31 -8.78
CA PRO A 33 2.47 15.05 -9.80
C PRO A 33 2.14 14.52 -11.21
N SER A 34 2.55 15.28 -12.22
CA SER A 34 2.37 14.89 -13.63
C SER A 34 2.98 13.53 -13.93
N CYS A 35 2.34 12.74 -14.79
CA CYS A 35 2.87 11.45 -15.22
C CYS A 35 4.31 11.59 -15.77
N GLY A 36 5.24 10.79 -15.26
CA GLY A 36 6.67 10.85 -15.60
C GLY A 36 7.52 11.70 -14.65
N ALA A 37 6.90 12.45 -13.73
CA ALA A 37 7.60 13.01 -12.58
C ALA A 37 7.96 11.89 -11.57
N PRO A 38 8.88 12.16 -10.62
CA PRO A 38 9.13 11.24 -9.52
C PRO A 38 7.83 10.90 -8.75
N PRO A 39 7.74 9.70 -8.14
CA PRO A 39 6.58 9.30 -7.35
C PRO A 39 6.23 10.30 -6.25
N ALA A 40 4.94 10.49 -6.00
CA ALA A 40 4.44 11.26 -4.86
C ALA A 40 4.68 10.54 -3.52
N VAL A 41 4.75 9.22 -3.57
CA VAL A 41 5.03 8.35 -2.42
C VAL A 41 6.52 8.34 -2.14
N GLN A 42 6.87 8.66 -0.91
CA GLN A 42 8.22 8.54 -0.37
C GLN A 42 8.19 7.63 0.86
N CYS A 43 8.95 6.55 0.83
CA CYS A 43 9.03 5.60 1.93
C CYS A 43 10.41 5.65 2.61
N THR A 44 10.42 5.45 3.92
CA THR A 44 11.63 5.29 4.73
C THR A 44 11.53 4.01 5.57
N GLY A 45 12.68 3.44 5.95
CA GLY A 45 12.74 2.21 6.76
C GLY A 45 13.24 0.99 5.98
N ALA A 46 12.66 -0.18 6.26
CA ALA A 46 13.24 -1.47 5.89
C ALA A 46 13.07 -1.88 4.41
N GLY A 47 12.49 -1.04 3.56
CA GLY A 47 12.48 -1.22 2.09
C GLY A 47 11.72 -2.44 1.59
N PHE A 48 10.85 -3.03 2.42
CA PHE A 48 10.09 -4.24 2.06
C PHE A 48 8.71 -3.92 1.48
N PHE A 49 8.30 -2.66 1.50
CA PHE A 49 6.93 -2.22 1.21
C PHE A 49 6.93 -1.15 0.12
N THR A 50 6.00 -1.27 -0.83
CA THR A 50 5.78 -0.28 -1.89
C THR A 50 4.30 0.01 -2.06
N ILE A 51 3.99 1.24 -2.46
CA ILE A 51 2.62 1.70 -2.73
C ILE A 51 2.52 2.01 -4.22
N GLN A 52 1.48 1.52 -4.87
CA GLN A 52 1.16 1.88 -6.24
C GLN A 52 0.35 3.18 -6.26
N GLU A 53 0.75 4.10 -7.15
CA GLU A 53 -0.02 5.30 -7.47
C GLU A 53 -0.88 5.06 -8.71
N THR A 54 -2.05 5.69 -8.77
CA THR A 54 -2.90 5.68 -9.96
C THR A 54 -3.47 7.05 -10.27
N GLY A 55 -3.71 7.33 -11.55
CA GLY A 55 -4.50 8.48 -11.99
C GLY A 55 -3.73 9.82 -12.13
N CYS A 56 -2.41 9.83 -12.32
CA CYS A 56 -1.63 11.09 -12.49
C CYS A 56 -2.14 12.04 -13.59
N ALA A 57 -2.90 11.55 -14.57
CA ALA A 57 -3.58 12.35 -15.61
C ALA A 57 -5.12 12.31 -15.51
N SER A 58 -5.66 11.89 -14.36
CA SER A 58 -7.09 11.69 -14.10
C SER A 58 -7.53 12.52 -12.89
N THR A 59 -8.83 12.80 -12.81
CA THR A 59 -9.46 13.35 -11.60
C THR A 59 -9.68 12.30 -10.51
N GLN A 60 -9.55 11.02 -10.85
CA GLN A 60 -9.62 9.89 -9.92
C GLN A 60 -8.21 9.39 -9.63
N GLN A 61 -7.56 10.02 -8.66
CA GLN A 61 -6.23 9.65 -8.19
C GLN A 61 -6.32 8.80 -6.92
N GLY A 62 -5.26 8.06 -6.60
CA GLY A 62 -5.24 7.30 -5.36
C GLY A 62 -4.10 6.32 -5.22
N PHE A 63 -4.23 5.50 -4.17
CA PHE A 63 -3.25 4.49 -3.75
C PHE A 63 -3.95 3.12 -3.66
N PRO A 64 -4.34 2.51 -4.80
CA PRO A 64 -5.26 1.37 -4.81
C PRO A 64 -4.60 0.06 -4.36
N GLU A 65 -3.28 -0.03 -4.41
CA GLU A 65 -2.58 -1.28 -4.12
C GLU A 65 -1.26 -1.03 -3.42
N VAL A 66 -0.90 -1.97 -2.53
CA VAL A 66 0.38 -2.02 -1.85
C VAL A 66 0.99 -3.40 -1.96
N TYR A 67 2.31 -3.46 -2.03
CA TYR A 67 3.06 -4.69 -2.23
C TYR A 67 4.12 -4.89 -1.16
N PHE A 68 4.41 -6.15 -0.88
CA PHE A 68 5.46 -6.59 0.02
C PHE A 68 6.47 -7.40 -0.80
N SER A 69 7.75 -7.05 -0.73
CA SER A 69 8.82 -7.79 -1.43
C SER A 69 9.18 -9.12 -0.74
N GLN A 70 8.66 -9.33 0.47
CA GLN A 70 8.81 -10.54 1.27
C GLN A 70 7.43 -11.17 1.55
N GLN A 71 7.42 -12.38 2.10
CA GLN A 71 6.20 -13.06 2.55
C GLN A 71 6.07 -12.97 4.08
N PRO A 72 5.64 -11.81 4.63
CA PRO A 72 5.52 -11.66 6.06
C PRO A 72 4.45 -12.55 6.67
N LYS A 73 4.68 -13.04 7.88
CA LYS A 73 3.70 -13.84 8.64
C LYS A 73 2.61 -12.96 9.24
N THR A 74 2.98 -11.73 9.61
CA THR A 74 2.05 -10.75 10.19
C THR A 74 2.29 -9.39 9.56
N VAL A 75 1.20 -8.69 9.25
CA VAL A 75 1.22 -7.35 8.66
C VAL A 75 0.28 -6.44 9.43
N GLY A 76 0.83 -5.41 10.08
CA GLY A 76 0.09 -4.25 10.56
C GLY A 76 0.14 -3.13 9.52
N ILE A 77 -0.99 -2.49 9.23
CA ILE A 77 -1.07 -1.31 8.39
C ILE A 77 -1.99 -0.28 9.02
N ARG A 78 -1.51 0.96 9.09
CA ARG A 78 -2.31 2.14 9.43
C ARG A 78 -2.19 3.15 8.31
N VAL A 79 -3.33 3.72 7.92
CA VAL A 79 -3.42 4.79 6.92
C VAL A 79 -4.11 5.98 7.56
N SER A 80 -3.48 7.15 7.50
CA SER A 80 -4.09 8.42 7.92
C SER A 80 -3.99 9.47 6.83
N ARG A 81 -4.84 10.50 6.91
CA ARG A 81 -4.75 11.73 6.12
C ARG A 81 -4.73 12.93 7.05
N GLY A 82 -3.57 13.60 7.14
CA GLY A 82 -3.29 14.52 8.24
C GLY A 82 -3.48 13.80 9.58
N ASP A 83 -4.29 14.38 10.47
CA ASP A 83 -4.58 13.83 11.80
C ASP A 83 -5.77 12.85 11.83
N VAL A 84 -6.36 12.53 10.67
CA VAL A 84 -7.52 11.63 10.60
C VAL A 84 -7.07 10.22 10.23
N ASP A 85 -7.30 9.27 11.13
CA ASP A 85 -7.13 7.84 10.85
C ASP A 85 -8.22 7.36 9.89
N LEU A 86 -7.80 6.76 8.78
CA LEU A 86 -8.71 6.23 7.74
C LEU A 86 -8.79 4.71 7.77
N LEU A 87 -7.74 4.04 8.23
CA LEU A 87 -7.63 2.58 8.33
C LEU A 87 -6.61 2.22 9.41
N SER A 88 -6.91 1.18 10.18
CA SER A 88 -5.96 0.45 11.01
C SER A 88 -6.32 -1.02 11.00
N ALA A 89 -5.41 -1.88 10.53
CA ALA A 89 -5.65 -3.31 10.40
C ALA A 89 -4.39 -4.12 10.72
N THR A 90 -4.60 -5.31 11.27
CA THR A 90 -3.57 -6.35 11.43
C THR A 90 -4.05 -7.60 10.72
N LEU A 91 -3.17 -8.21 9.93
CA LEU A 91 -3.46 -9.35 9.07
C LEU A 91 -2.40 -10.43 9.28
N GLU A 92 -2.82 -11.69 9.15
CA GLU A 92 -1.94 -12.85 9.06
C GLU A 92 -2.11 -13.44 7.65
N PRO A 93 -1.24 -13.10 6.68
CA PRO A 93 -1.44 -13.51 5.29
C PRO A 93 -1.40 -15.02 5.12
N THR A 94 -2.38 -15.58 4.42
CA THR A 94 -2.36 -16.99 4.01
C THR A 94 -1.80 -17.11 2.60
N TYR A 95 -0.62 -17.70 2.48
CA TYR A 95 0.07 -17.85 1.20
C TYR A 95 -0.39 -19.09 0.43
N VAL A 96 -0.62 -18.92 -0.85
CA VAL A 96 -0.87 -20.00 -1.80
C VAL A 96 0.26 -20.08 -2.81
N THR A 97 0.61 -21.30 -3.21
CA THR A 97 1.64 -21.55 -4.24
C THR A 97 1.00 -21.77 -5.60
N SER A 98 1.49 -21.10 -6.64
CA SER A 98 1.10 -21.39 -8.03
C SER A 98 2.34 -21.70 -8.87
N ALA A 99 2.25 -22.78 -9.64
CA ALA A 99 3.26 -23.13 -10.66
C ALA A 99 2.98 -22.44 -12.01
N GLN A 100 1.82 -21.78 -12.15
CA GLN A 100 1.35 -21.26 -13.44
C GLN A 100 1.84 -19.84 -13.74
N THR A 101 2.21 -19.08 -12.70
CA THR A 101 2.54 -17.65 -12.79
C THR A 101 4.04 -17.35 -12.76
N CYS A 102 4.91 -18.35 -12.61
CA CYS A 102 6.36 -18.15 -12.63
C CYS A 102 7.17 -19.47 -12.83
N PRO A 103 8.42 -19.40 -13.32
CA PRO A 103 9.24 -20.58 -13.63
C PRO A 103 9.65 -21.43 -12.41
N ASN A 104 9.59 -20.86 -11.20
CA ASN A 104 9.80 -21.52 -9.90
C ASN A 104 8.54 -21.31 -9.07
N THR A 105 8.18 -22.23 -8.15
CA THR A 105 6.99 -22.06 -7.30
C THR A 105 7.03 -20.73 -6.53
N CYS A 106 6.12 -19.80 -6.84
CA CYS A 106 5.98 -18.54 -6.09
C CYS A 106 4.81 -18.64 -5.12
N GLY A 107 5.04 -18.21 -3.89
CA GLY A 107 3.98 -17.98 -2.90
C GLY A 107 3.44 -16.55 -3.03
N TYR A 108 2.13 -16.39 -3.02
CA TYR A 108 1.47 -15.07 -2.95
C TYR A 108 0.30 -15.12 -1.97
N ALA A 109 -0.02 -13.97 -1.39
CA ALA A 109 -1.19 -13.77 -0.56
C ALA A 109 -1.87 -12.46 -1.00
N THR A 110 -3.20 -12.44 -0.95
CA THR A 110 -4.00 -11.25 -1.23
C THR A 110 -4.84 -10.89 -0.02
N ALA A 111 -5.14 -9.60 0.11
CA ALA A 111 -6.05 -9.05 1.10
C ALA A 111 -6.65 -7.77 0.53
N GLU A 112 -7.87 -7.46 0.95
CA GLU A 112 -8.58 -6.25 0.59
C GLU A 112 -8.95 -5.50 1.87
N LEU A 113 -8.67 -4.19 1.90
CA LEU A 113 -8.94 -3.34 3.06
C LEU A 113 -9.72 -2.10 2.61
N ASP A 114 -10.83 -1.81 3.28
CA ASP A 114 -11.59 -0.57 3.05
C ASP A 114 -10.92 0.59 3.80
N VAL A 115 -10.59 1.67 3.09
CA VAL A 115 -10.03 2.89 3.67
C VAL A 115 -11.12 3.97 3.67
N ASP A 116 -11.37 4.62 4.82
CA ASP A 116 -12.39 5.68 4.99
C ASP A 116 -13.84 5.13 4.92
N ARG A 117 -14.26 4.34 5.93
CA ARG A 117 -15.68 4.00 6.16
C ARG A 117 -16.44 5.15 6.82
#